data_AF-F9UR44-F1
#
_entry.id   AF-F9UR44-F1
#
_cell.length_a   1.000
_cell.length_b   1.000
_cell.length_c   1.000
_cell.angle_alpha   90.00
_cell.angle_beta   90.00
_cell.angle_gamma   90.00
#
_symmetry.space_group_name_H-M   'P 1'
#
loop_
_entity.id
_entity.type
_entity.pdbx_description
1 polymer ?
#
loop_
_entity_poly.entity_id
_entity_poly.type
_entity_poly.pdbx_seq_one_letter_code
_entity_poly.pdbx_strand_id
1 'polypeptide(L)'
;MKQIKWWLLAVLLVVGLTGCGSQTTKKQATQQAASTKKISPYVNQQTPTFYVHGFQGSAKSTNTLIAHAEKTAHAHKVLVATVSTSGQVTLTGKWRGRVRNPIIQVVFKNNLAQYDQQSAWLAKVITTVQQQHAFKHYNIVAHSAGCVASVNMLMTQQTTTFPKINKLVTIAGPFDGVVGEDDVANQNSFLTSGQPKYLHAAYELLAAKRNNFPKNVQLLNIVGTLNDGSHSDSLVTNVSARSIKYLLRGRDVDYTEKDFYGAHAQHSQLHENAKVALAVDRFLWHR
;
A
#
# COMPACT_ATOMS: atom_id res chain seq x y z
N MET A 1 -43.78 37.61 -87.53
CA MET A 1 -42.57 37.20 -88.28
C MET A 1 -42.15 35.82 -87.77
N LYS A 2 -42.74 34.77 -88.36
CA LYS A 2 -42.14 33.69 -89.19
C LYS A 2 -41.46 32.60 -88.33
N GLN A 3 -42.13 31.51 -87.92
CA GLN A 3 -42.69 30.32 -88.62
C GLN A 3 -41.70 29.15 -88.80
N ILE A 4 -42.24 27.93 -88.59
CA ILE A 4 -41.85 26.58 -89.08
C ILE A 4 -40.80 25.83 -88.23
N LYS A 5 -41.11 24.71 -87.54
CA LYS A 5 -41.59 23.34 -87.89
C LYS A 5 -40.53 22.38 -88.50
N TRP A 6 -40.06 21.48 -87.63
CA TRP A 6 -39.89 20.00 -87.75
C TRP A 6 -38.84 19.35 -88.69
N TRP A 7 -38.44 18.14 -88.25
CA TRP A 7 -37.69 17.01 -88.86
C TRP A 7 -36.16 16.97 -88.61
N LEU A 8 -35.57 15.99 -87.90
CA LEU A 8 -35.41 14.51 -88.05
C LEU A 8 -34.36 14.06 -89.09
N LEU A 9 -33.34 13.34 -88.60
CA LEU A 9 -32.67 12.09 -89.08
C LEU A 9 -31.16 12.15 -88.73
N ALA A 10 -30.69 11.30 -87.80
CA ALA A 10 -30.00 10.00 -88.02
C ALA A 10 -28.68 10.16 -88.79
N VAL A 11 -27.53 9.67 -88.30
CA VAL A 11 -27.12 8.26 -88.41
C VAL A 11 -25.96 7.95 -87.46
N LEU A 12 -26.01 6.71 -86.94
CA LEU A 12 -25.03 5.96 -86.14
C LEU A 12 -23.64 5.81 -86.79
N LEU A 13 -22.59 5.74 -85.96
CA LEU A 13 -21.65 4.60 -86.01
C LEU A 13 -20.81 4.51 -84.73
N VAL A 14 -20.86 3.32 -84.11
CA VAL A 14 -20.12 2.87 -82.93
C VAL A 14 -18.97 2.00 -83.40
N VAL A 15 -17.74 2.31 -82.96
CA VAL A 15 -16.64 1.40 -82.57
C VAL A 15 -15.67 2.30 -81.77
N GLY A 16 -15.33 2.14 -80.49
CA GLY A 16 -15.25 0.98 -79.63
C GLY A 16 -13.79 0.60 -79.40
N LEU A 17 -13.06 1.25 -78.48
CA LEU A 17 -11.79 0.77 -77.91
C LEU A 17 -11.52 1.41 -76.53
N THR A 18 -11.91 0.67 -75.49
CA THR A 18 -11.27 0.47 -74.18
C THR A 18 -10.23 1.50 -73.67
N GLY A 19 -10.54 2.11 -72.53
CA GLY A 19 -9.57 2.84 -71.70
C GLY A 19 -10.10 3.09 -70.29
N CYS A 20 -9.53 2.38 -69.31
CA CYS A 20 -9.85 2.33 -67.88
C CYS A 20 -10.21 3.68 -67.22
N GLY A 21 -11.41 3.74 -66.62
CA GLY A 21 -11.80 4.77 -65.66
C GLY A 21 -12.54 4.11 -64.49
N SER A 22 -11.80 3.39 -63.63
CA SER A 22 -12.36 2.73 -62.45
C SER A 22 -12.95 3.77 -61.50
N GLN A 23 -14.27 3.72 -61.33
CA GLN A 23 -15.01 4.45 -60.32
C GLN A 23 -14.46 4.08 -58.94
N THR A 24 -13.75 5.02 -58.31
CA THR A 24 -13.34 4.93 -56.91
C THR A 24 -14.58 5.00 -56.01
N THR A 25 -15.11 3.82 -55.70
CA THR A 25 -15.98 3.59 -54.55
C THR A 25 -15.18 3.86 -53.29
N LYS A 26 -15.52 4.94 -52.57
CA LYS A 26 -14.99 5.22 -51.23
C LYS A 26 -15.45 4.10 -50.29
N LYS A 27 -14.65 3.03 -50.17
CA LYS A 27 -14.72 2.14 -49.01
C LYS A 27 -14.37 2.97 -47.78
N GLN A 28 -15.36 3.27 -46.94
CA GLN A 28 -15.11 3.63 -45.55
C GLN A 28 -14.38 2.45 -44.91
N ALA A 29 -13.06 2.54 -44.85
CA ALA A 29 -12.28 1.72 -43.95
C ALA A 29 -12.66 2.18 -42.54
N THR A 30 -13.54 1.41 -41.88
CA THR A 30 -13.71 1.50 -40.44
C THR A 30 -12.36 1.15 -39.83
N GLN A 31 -11.54 2.16 -39.54
CA GLN A 31 -10.38 2.00 -38.68
C GLN A 31 -10.92 1.64 -37.30
N GLN A 32 -11.09 0.34 -37.05
CA GLN A 32 -11.13 -0.18 -35.70
C GLN A 32 -9.76 0.11 -35.11
N ALA A 33 -9.63 1.29 -34.49
CA ALA A 33 -8.54 1.57 -33.59
C ALA A 33 -8.56 0.45 -32.56
N ALA A 34 -7.65 -0.51 -32.69
CA ALA A 34 -7.43 -1.51 -31.67
C ALA A 34 -7.11 -0.73 -30.39
N SER A 35 -8.06 -0.67 -29.46
CA SER A 35 -7.80 -0.08 -28.16
C SER A 35 -6.77 -0.99 -27.50
N THR A 36 -5.49 -0.66 -27.60
CA THR A 36 -4.46 -1.25 -26.76
C THR A 36 -4.82 -0.83 -25.34
N LYS A 37 -5.59 -1.68 -24.65
CA LYS A 37 -6.06 -1.44 -23.29
C LYS A 37 -4.81 -1.29 -22.44
N LYS A 38 -4.44 -0.04 -22.11
CA LYS A 38 -3.24 0.28 -21.34
C LYS A 38 -3.29 -0.54 -20.05
N ILE A 39 -2.42 -1.55 -19.95
CA ILE A 39 -2.41 -2.45 -18.80
C ILE A 39 -2.06 -1.60 -17.58
N SER A 40 -2.90 -1.63 -16.55
CA SER A 40 -2.63 -0.92 -15.30
C SER A 40 -1.26 -1.35 -14.77
N PRO A 41 -0.38 -0.42 -14.38
CA PRO A 41 0.92 -0.76 -13.81
C PRO A 41 0.79 -1.46 -12.45
N TYR A 42 -0.42 -1.50 -11.89
CA TYR A 42 -0.72 -2.14 -10.62
C TYR A 42 -1.36 -3.52 -10.82
N VAL A 43 -0.98 -4.47 -9.97
CA VAL A 43 -1.57 -5.82 -9.91
C VAL A 43 -3.03 -5.76 -9.46
N ASN A 44 -3.78 -6.78 -9.85
CA ASN A 44 -5.13 -7.04 -9.37
C ASN A 44 -5.11 -8.35 -8.57
N GLN A 45 -4.99 -8.24 -7.25
CA GLN A 45 -5.01 -9.38 -6.32
C GLN A 45 -6.16 -9.23 -5.32
N GLN A 46 -6.55 -10.33 -4.67
CA GLN A 46 -7.57 -10.35 -3.61
C GLN A 46 -6.95 -10.35 -2.21
N THR A 47 -5.62 -10.22 -2.10
CA THR A 47 -4.88 -10.16 -0.83
C THR A 47 -5.27 -8.89 -0.04
N PRO A 48 -5.95 -9.02 1.12
CA PRO A 48 -6.30 -7.86 1.92
C PRO A 48 -5.08 -7.16 2.50
N THR A 49 -5.16 -5.84 2.61
CA THR A 49 -4.13 -5.00 3.25
C THR A 49 -4.72 -4.29 4.46
N PHE A 50 -4.13 -4.52 5.62
CA PHE A 50 -4.56 -3.93 6.88
C PHE A 50 -3.77 -2.65 7.16
N TYR A 51 -4.46 -1.53 7.34
CA TYR A 51 -3.86 -0.24 7.67
C TYR A 51 -4.03 0.04 9.18
N VAL A 52 -2.92 0.22 9.89
CA VAL A 52 -2.86 0.29 11.36
C VAL A 52 -2.26 1.64 11.78
N HIS A 53 -2.97 2.37 12.64
CA HIS A 53 -2.50 3.66 13.16
C HIS A 53 -1.54 3.50 14.35
N GLY A 54 -0.84 4.59 14.70
CA GLY A 54 0.04 4.67 15.86
C GLY A 54 -0.66 5.03 17.19
N PHE A 55 0.14 5.26 18.22
CA PHE A 55 -0.31 5.72 19.54
C PHE A 55 -1.04 7.06 19.42
N GLN A 56 -2.12 7.25 20.18
CA GLN A 56 -3.06 8.38 20.04
C GLN A 56 -3.71 8.55 18.66
N GLY A 57 -3.47 7.62 17.73
CA GLY A 57 -4.03 7.64 16.39
C GLY A 57 -5.52 7.31 16.33
N SER A 58 -6.07 7.40 15.13
CA SER A 58 -7.45 7.01 14.81
C SER A 58 -7.56 6.60 13.34
N ALA A 59 -8.79 6.39 12.84
CA ALA A 59 -9.03 6.23 11.41
C ALA A 59 -8.40 7.38 10.58
N LYS A 60 -8.36 8.61 11.11
CA LYS A 60 -7.81 9.77 10.39
C LYS A 60 -6.35 9.55 9.99
N SER A 61 -5.55 8.91 10.84
CA SER A 61 -4.11 8.67 10.64
C SER A 61 -3.78 7.79 9.44
N THR A 62 -4.76 7.09 8.86
CA THR A 62 -4.55 6.23 7.68
C THR A 62 -5.35 6.69 6.46
N ASN A 63 -6.21 7.71 6.60
CA ASN A 63 -7.11 8.13 5.52
C ASN A 63 -6.35 8.62 4.28
N THR A 64 -5.27 9.39 4.46
CA THR A 64 -4.50 9.93 3.33
C THR A 64 -3.80 8.85 2.52
N LEU A 65 -3.16 7.88 3.20
CA LEU A 65 -2.56 6.72 2.54
C LEU A 65 -3.62 5.89 1.79
N ILE A 66 -4.78 5.65 2.41
CA ILE A 66 -5.87 4.88 1.80
C ILE A 66 -6.47 5.62 0.59
N ALA A 67 -6.75 6.91 0.71
CA ALA A 67 -7.30 7.71 -0.39
C ALA A 67 -6.33 7.75 -1.58
N HIS A 68 -5.03 7.81 -1.32
CA HIS A 68 -4.02 7.72 -2.37
C HIS A 68 -4.00 6.35 -3.04
N ALA A 69 -4.12 5.26 -2.27
CA ALA A 69 -4.22 3.89 -2.79
C ALA A 69 -5.47 3.68 -3.65
N GLU A 70 -6.61 4.21 -3.23
CA GLU A 70 -7.87 4.15 -4.01
C GLU A 70 -7.73 4.92 -5.33
N LYS A 71 -7.10 6.10 -5.29
CA LYS A 71 -6.90 6.94 -6.47
C LYS A 71 -5.87 6.38 -7.45
N THR A 72 -4.75 5.86 -6.97
CA THR A 72 -3.59 5.54 -7.82
C THR A 72 -3.44 4.06 -8.10
N ALA A 73 -3.58 3.21 -7.08
CA ALA A 73 -3.45 1.76 -7.21
C ALA A 73 -4.80 1.06 -7.48
N HIS A 74 -5.91 1.82 -7.50
CA HIS A 74 -7.27 1.31 -7.57
C HIS A 74 -7.53 0.20 -6.54
N ALA A 75 -6.99 0.40 -5.34
CA ALA A 75 -7.39 -0.36 -4.16
C ALA A 75 -8.76 0.12 -3.69
N HIS A 76 -9.37 -0.61 -2.76
CA HIS A 76 -10.70 -0.27 -2.26
C HIS A 76 -10.79 -0.48 -0.76
N LYS A 77 -11.10 0.56 0.01
CA LYS A 77 -11.46 0.39 1.42
C LYS A 77 -12.81 -0.30 1.52
N VAL A 78 -12.77 -1.56 1.95
CA VAL A 78 -13.97 -2.41 2.04
C VAL A 78 -14.54 -2.44 3.45
N LEU A 79 -13.69 -2.37 4.47
CA LEU A 79 -14.06 -2.49 5.87
C LEU A 79 -13.29 -1.50 6.76
N VAL A 80 -13.95 -1.05 7.82
CA VAL A 80 -13.32 -0.51 9.02
C VAL A 80 -13.48 -1.54 10.13
N ALA A 81 -12.37 -2.03 10.66
CA ALA A 81 -12.33 -2.95 11.79
C ALA A 81 -12.03 -2.15 13.07
N THR A 82 -13.07 -1.89 13.86
CA THR A 82 -12.95 -1.14 15.12
C THR A 82 -12.85 -2.10 16.29
N VAL A 83 -11.83 -1.94 17.11
CA VAL A 83 -11.64 -2.67 18.36
C VAL A 83 -12.07 -1.78 19.53
N SER A 84 -13.04 -2.23 20.32
CA SER A 84 -13.47 -1.52 21.54
C SER A 84 -12.38 -1.51 22.61
N THR A 85 -12.56 -0.71 23.66
CA THR A 85 -11.68 -0.71 24.85
C THR A 85 -11.64 -2.06 25.56
N SER A 86 -12.70 -2.86 25.45
CA SER A 86 -12.78 -4.24 25.94
C SER A 86 -12.23 -5.29 24.96
N GLY A 87 -11.69 -4.87 23.81
CA GLY A 87 -11.11 -5.77 22.81
C GLY A 87 -12.11 -6.44 21.87
N GLN A 88 -13.38 -6.01 21.82
CA GLN A 88 -14.36 -6.53 20.87
C GLN A 88 -14.19 -5.90 19.49
N VAL A 89 -14.22 -6.73 18.44
CA VAL A 89 -14.05 -6.30 17.05
C VAL A 89 -15.41 -6.11 16.40
N THR A 90 -15.66 -4.94 15.84
CA THR A 90 -16.82 -4.65 15.00
C THR A 90 -16.34 -4.29 13.59
N LEU A 91 -16.91 -4.94 12.58
CA LEU A 91 -16.65 -4.63 11.18
C LEU A 91 -17.77 -3.78 10.62
N THR A 92 -17.43 -2.63 10.04
CA THR A 92 -18.38 -1.78 9.30
C THR A 92 -17.90 -1.59 7.86
N GLY A 93 -18.83 -1.43 6.92
CA GLY A 93 -18.52 -1.34 5.49
C GLY A 93 -19.15 -2.47 4.68
N LYS A 94 -18.66 -2.67 3.45
CA LYS A 94 -19.17 -3.68 2.52
C LYS A 94 -18.01 -4.27 1.72
N TRP A 95 -17.74 -5.56 1.93
CA TRP A 95 -16.86 -6.35 1.08
C TRP A 95 -17.69 -7.39 0.34
N ARG A 96 -18.08 -7.08 -0.91
CA ARG A 96 -18.89 -7.98 -1.75
C ARG A 96 -18.06 -8.57 -2.88
N GLY A 97 -18.11 -9.89 -3.02
CA GLY A 97 -17.46 -10.60 -4.12
C GLY A 97 -15.94 -10.40 -4.17
N ARG A 98 -15.39 -10.49 -5.39
CA ARG A 98 -13.96 -10.31 -5.64
C ARG A 98 -13.65 -8.82 -5.77
N VAL A 99 -13.09 -8.23 -4.72
CA VAL A 99 -12.61 -6.85 -4.72
C VAL A 99 -11.12 -6.85 -5.03
N ARG A 100 -10.69 -5.92 -5.88
CA ARG A 100 -9.27 -5.67 -6.16
C ARG A 100 -8.63 -4.99 -4.96
N ASN A 101 -7.50 -5.53 -4.50
CA ASN A 101 -6.64 -4.95 -3.46
C ASN A 101 -7.47 -4.41 -2.27
N PRO A 102 -8.25 -5.28 -1.58
CA PRO A 102 -9.15 -4.83 -0.52
C PRO A 102 -8.36 -4.26 0.66
N ILE A 103 -8.77 -3.09 1.14
CA ILE A 103 -8.17 -2.39 2.28
C ILE A 103 -9.10 -2.53 3.48
N ILE A 104 -8.52 -2.92 4.62
CA ILE A 104 -9.17 -2.93 5.92
C ILE A 104 -8.49 -1.86 6.78
N GLN A 105 -9.27 -0.87 7.20
CA GLN A 105 -8.81 0.18 8.10
C GLN A 105 -8.99 -0.28 9.55
N VAL A 106 -7.89 -0.46 10.27
CA VAL A 106 -7.90 -0.93 11.66
C VAL A 106 -7.93 0.27 12.60
N VAL A 107 -8.83 0.25 13.59
CA VAL A 107 -9.01 1.32 14.58
C VAL A 107 -9.07 0.74 15.98
N PHE A 108 -8.10 1.09 16.83
CA PHE A 108 -8.13 0.77 18.25
C PHE A 108 -8.79 1.93 19.02
N LYS A 109 -9.93 1.70 19.68
CA LYS A 109 -10.57 2.75 20.49
C LYS A 109 -9.73 3.14 21.70
N ASN A 110 -9.09 2.16 22.35
CA ASN A 110 -8.02 2.44 23.30
C ASN A 110 -6.70 2.62 22.52
N ASN A 111 -6.52 3.81 21.97
CA ASN A 111 -5.33 4.17 21.19
C ASN A 111 -4.09 4.48 22.05
N LEU A 112 -4.17 4.26 23.37
CA LEU A 112 -3.06 4.37 24.32
C LEU A 112 -2.58 3.00 24.82
N ALA A 113 -3.15 1.91 24.30
CA ALA A 113 -2.83 0.57 24.74
C ALA A 113 -1.36 0.21 24.44
N GLN A 114 -0.77 -0.63 25.30
CA GLN A 114 0.60 -1.12 25.12
C GLN A 114 0.73 -2.01 23.87
N TYR A 115 1.96 -2.17 23.37
CA TYR A 115 2.23 -2.89 22.12
C TYR A 115 1.68 -4.32 22.10
N ASP A 116 1.82 -5.09 23.18
CA ASP A 116 1.29 -6.46 23.27
C ASP A 116 -0.23 -6.51 23.13
N GLN A 117 -0.94 -5.56 23.75
CA GLN A 117 -2.39 -5.47 23.66
C GLN A 117 -2.84 -5.11 22.23
N GLN A 118 -2.17 -4.13 21.61
CA GLN A 118 -2.42 -3.78 20.20
C GLN A 118 -2.12 -4.97 19.27
N SER A 119 -1.08 -5.75 19.55
CA SER A 119 -0.71 -6.95 18.78
C SER A 119 -1.79 -8.02 18.85
N ALA A 120 -2.30 -8.32 20.05
CA ALA A 120 -3.39 -9.27 20.24
C ALA A 120 -4.67 -8.81 19.55
N TRP A 121 -4.98 -7.51 19.61
CA TRP A 121 -6.12 -6.94 18.90
C TRP A 121 -5.97 -7.00 17.37
N LEU A 122 -4.78 -6.76 16.83
CA LEU A 122 -4.54 -6.89 15.39
C LEU A 122 -4.74 -8.33 14.93
N ALA A 123 -4.23 -9.33 15.67
CA ALA A 123 -4.49 -10.74 15.38
C ALA A 123 -5.99 -11.08 15.41
N LYS A 124 -6.72 -10.55 16.42
CA LYS A 124 -8.18 -10.71 16.51
C LYS A 124 -8.88 -10.08 15.31
N VAL A 125 -8.49 -8.88 14.89
CA VAL A 125 -9.03 -8.22 13.69
C VAL A 125 -8.82 -9.07 12.44
N ILE A 126 -7.59 -9.53 12.19
CA ILE A 126 -7.27 -10.37 11.03
C ILE A 126 -8.12 -11.64 11.04
N THR A 127 -8.24 -12.30 12.21
CA THR A 127 -9.07 -13.51 12.38
C THR A 127 -10.55 -13.23 12.12
N THR A 128 -11.12 -12.16 12.67
CA THR A 128 -12.53 -11.79 12.47
C THR A 128 -12.84 -11.47 11.00
N VAL A 129 -11.92 -10.79 10.30
CA VAL A 129 -12.07 -10.55 8.87
C VAL A 129 -11.94 -11.86 8.07
N GLN A 130 -10.99 -12.74 8.43
CA GLN A 130 -10.80 -14.04 7.77
C GLN A 130 -12.03 -14.95 7.88
N GLN A 131 -12.73 -14.91 9.02
CA GLN A 131 -13.96 -15.68 9.26
C GLN A 131 -15.11 -15.26 8.32
N GLN A 132 -15.17 -13.99 7.92
CA GLN A 132 -16.19 -13.49 6.97
C GLN A 132 -15.73 -13.57 5.52
N HIS A 133 -14.42 -13.45 5.27
CA HIS A 133 -13.82 -13.44 3.96
C HIS A 133 -12.55 -14.30 3.98
N ALA A 134 -12.60 -15.48 3.38
CA ALA A 134 -11.45 -16.38 3.38
C ALA A 134 -10.27 -15.82 2.57
N PHE A 135 -9.09 -15.71 3.20
CA PHE A 135 -7.83 -15.43 2.53
C PHE A 135 -6.69 -16.21 3.20
N LYS A 136 -5.66 -16.54 2.39
CA LYS A 136 -4.45 -17.26 2.85
C LYS A 136 -3.27 -16.34 3.08
N HIS A 137 -3.28 -15.17 2.44
CA HIS A 137 -2.23 -14.17 2.52
C HIS A 137 -2.83 -12.81 2.83
N TYR A 138 -2.06 -11.96 3.50
CA TYR A 138 -2.41 -10.57 3.77
C TYR A 138 -1.18 -9.68 3.76
N ASN A 139 -1.40 -8.37 3.71
CA ASN A 139 -0.37 -7.35 3.87
C ASN A 139 -0.71 -6.44 5.06
N ILE A 140 0.29 -5.74 5.59
CA ILE A 140 0.11 -4.69 6.61
C ILE A 140 0.80 -3.41 6.16
N VAL A 141 0.13 -2.27 6.38
CA VAL A 141 0.74 -0.94 6.42
C VAL A 141 0.52 -0.38 7.81
N ALA A 142 1.60 -0.04 8.50
CA ALA A 142 1.54 0.45 9.86
C ALA A 142 2.36 1.73 10.03
N HIS A 143 1.89 2.60 10.91
CA HIS A 143 2.59 3.82 11.33
C HIS A 143 2.92 3.77 12.82
N SER A 144 4.11 4.26 13.18
CA SER A 144 4.54 4.47 14.57
C SER A 144 4.32 3.21 15.43
N ALA A 145 3.66 3.33 16.59
CA ALA A 145 3.33 2.22 17.48
C ALA A 145 2.67 1.01 16.78
N GLY A 146 1.89 1.25 15.72
CA GLY A 146 1.28 0.18 14.93
C GLY A 146 2.33 -0.72 14.27
N CYS A 147 3.52 -0.20 13.97
CA CYS A 147 4.64 -0.98 13.43
C CYS A 147 5.14 -1.99 14.46
N VAL A 148 5.38 -1.54 15.70
CA VAL A 148 5.82 -2.41 16.80
C VAL A 148 4.76 -3.47 17.08
N ALA A 149 3.48 -3.08 17.15
CA ALA A 149 2.38 -4.03 17.32
C ALA A 149 2.30 -5.07 16.19
N SER A 150 2.53 -4.65 14.95
CA SER A 150 2.51 -5.54 13.79
C SER A 150 3.67 -6.54 13.82
N VAL A 151 4.89 -6.08 14.08
CA VAL A 151 6.08 -6.96 14.16
C VAL A 151 5.97 -7.91 15.36
N ASN A 152 5.49 -7.42 16.49
CA ASN A 152 5.28 -8.21 17.69
C ASN A 152 4.20 -9.29 17.50
N MET A 153 3.09 -8.97 16.83
CA MET A 153 2.08 -9.96 16.41
C MET A 153 2.68 -11.05 15.52
N LEU A 154 3.51 -10.67 14.54
CA LEU A 154 4.18 -11.61 13.63
C LEU A 154 5.18 -12.52 14.35
N MET A 155 5.75 -12.09 15.47
CA MET A 155 6.64 -12.89 16.31
C MET A 155 5.91 -13.71 17.39
N THR A 156 4.60 -13.54 17.50
CA THR A 156 3.75 -14.26 18.47
C THR A 156 3.07 -15.43 17.78
N GLN A 157 3.16 -16.63 18.39
CA GLN A 157 2.57 -17.84 17.84
C GLN A 157 1.06 -17.64 17.60
N GLN A 158 0.62 -17.90 16.37
CA GLN A 158 -0.79 -17.90 15.98
C GLN A 158 -1.30 -19.33 15.77
N THR A 159 -2.61 -19.48 15.58
CA THR A 159 -3.20 -20.76 15.18
C THR A 159 -2.66 -21.21 13.82
N THR A 160 -2.67 -22.51 13.54
CA THR A 160 -2.21 -23.07 12.25
C THR A 160 -3.05 -22.62 11.06
N THR A 161 -4.28 -22.16 11.31
CA THR A 161 -5.21 -21.62 10.30
C THR A 161 -5.04 -20.13 10.04
N PHE A 162 -4.23 -19.44 10.85
CA PHE A 162 -3.98 -18.00 10.69
C PHE A 162 -3.31 -17.74 9.33
N PRO A 163 -3.75 -16.70 8.59
CA PRO A 163 -3.22 -16.43 7.26
C PRO A 163 -1.74 -15.99 7.36
N LYS A 164 -1.01 -16.08 6.25
CA LYS A 164 0.42 -15.72 6.21
C LYS A 164 0.62 -14.27 5.75
N ILE A 165 1.49 -13.53 6.42
CA ILE A 165 1.90 -12.20 5.93
C ILE A 165 2.66 -12.38 4.61
N ASN A 166 2.44 -11.46 3.67
CA ASN A 166 3.18 -11.38 2.40
C ASN A 166 4.06 -10.12 2.39
N LYS A 167 3.44 -8.94 2.52
CA LYS A 167 4.14 -7.65 2.55
C LYS A 167 3.86 -6.89 3.85
N LEU A 168 4.91 -6.36 4.46
CA LEU A 168 4.85 -5.46 5.61
C LEU A 168 5.43 -4.10 5.22
N VAL A 169 4.71 -3.03 5.53
CA VAL A 169 5.19 -1.65 5.39
C VAL A 169 5.19 -1.02 6.78
N THR A 170 6.34 -0.50 7.19
CA THR A 170 6.53 0.20 8.46
C THR A 170 6.87 1.65 8.18
N ILE A 171 6.11 2.59 8.74
CA ILE A 171 6.33 4.03 8.60
C ILE A 171 6.68 4.58 9.98
N ALA A 172 7.91 5.04 10.16
CA ALA A 172 8.41 5.59 11.43
C ALA A 172 8.19 4.64 12.62
N GLY A 173 8.50 3.35 12.46
CA GLY A 173 8.31 2.37 13.54
C GLY A 173 9.34 2.56 14.68
N PRO A 174 8.94 2.86 15.92
CA PRO A 174 9.88 3.03 17.04
C PRO A 174 10.32 1.68 17.60
N PHE A 175 11.12 0.94 16.83
CA PHE A 175 11.53 -0.41 17.22
C PHE A 175 12.55 -0.42 18.36
N ASP A 176 13.22 0.69 18.63
CA ASP A 176 14.19 0.83 19.71
C ASP A 176 14.10 2.21 20.37
N GLY A 177 12.87 2.56 20.80
CA GLY A 177 12.59 3.72 21.66
C GLY A 177 11.96 4.93 20.95
N VAL A 178 11.42 5.85 21.75
CA VAL A 178 10.73 7.09 21.34
C VAL A 178 11.34 8.28 22.07
N VAL A 179 11.65 9.34 21.32
CA VAL A 179 12.23 10.58 21.85
C VAL A 179 11.26 11.21 22.85
N GLY A 180 11.73 11.42 24.07
CA GLY A 180 10.95 12.01 25.16
C GLY A 180 10.15 11.00 25.99
N GLU A 181 10.16 9.71 25.62
CA GLU A 181 9.65 8.63 26.46
C GLU A 181 10.82 7.84 27.06
N ASP A 182 11.58 7.14 26.23
CA ASP A 182 12.71 6.30 26.64
C ASP A 182 13.96 6.47 25.76
N ASP A 183 13.88 7.18 24.62
CA ASP A 183 15.01 7.53 23.75
C ASP A 183 15.31 9.04 23.79
N VAL A 184 16.51 9.41 23.33
CA VAL A 184 16.95 10.80 23.16
C VAL A 184 17.70 10.94 21.84
N ALA A 185 17.34 11.97 21.06
CA ALA A 185 17.99 12.25 19.79
C ALA A 185 19.51 12.30 19.91
N ASN A 186 20.20 11.66 18.95
CA ASN A 186 21.67 11.57 18.86
C ASN A 186 22.40 10.85 20.01
N GLN A 187 21.71 10.18 20.94
CA GLN A 187 22.38 9.41 22.00
C GLN A 187 22.67 7.96 21.61
N ASN A 188 21.74 7.30 20.90
CA ASN A 188 21.95 5.94 20.43
C ASN A 188 22.71 5.89 19.09
N SER A 189 23.34 4.76 18.81
CA SER A 189 24.12 4.50 17.60
C SER A 189 24.15 3.00 17.30
N PHE A 190 24.50 2.61 16.07
CA PHE A 190 24.72 1.21 15.74
C PHE A 190 26.14 0.78 16.09
N LEU A 191 26.26 -0.39 16.70
CA LEU A 191 27.53 -1.13 16.78
C LEU A 191 27.95 -1.60 15.37
N THR A 192 29.21 -2.00 15.21
CA THR A 192 29.72 -2.59 13.95
C THR A 192 28.91 -3.82 13.51
N SER A 193 28.29 -4.54 14.45
CA SER A 193 27.41 -5.67 14.18
C SER A 193 26.11 -5.26 13.46
N GLY A 194 25.72 -3.99 13.54
CA GLY A 194 24.42 -3.45 13.13
C GLY A 194 23.38 -3.39 14.24
N GLN A 195 23.67 -3.91 15.44
CA GLN A 195 22.76 -3.81 16.59
C GLN A 195 22.78 -2.39 17.15
N PRO A 196 21.65 -1.83 17.61
CA PRO A 196 21.69 -0.61 18.40
C PRO A 196 22.52 -0.81 19.67
N LYS A 197 23.25 0.24 20.08
CA LYS A 197 24.18 0.22 21.21
C LYS A 197 23.42 0.21 22.54
N TYR A 198 22.41 1.05 22.67
CA TYR A 198 21.46 1.04 23.78
C TYR A 198 20.20 0.34 23.32
N LEU A 199 19.64 -0.53 24.18
CA LEU A 199 18.43 -1.28 23.87
C LEU A 199 17.31 -0.72 24.74
N HIS A 200 16.23 -0.28 24.11
CA HIS A 200 15.03 0.21 24.80
C HIS A 200 13.98 -0.89 24.90
N ALA A 201 12.94 -0.65 25.71
CA ALA A 201 11.97 -1.68 26.09
C ALA A 201 11.27 -2.32 24.87
N ALA A 202 10.94 -1.51 23.85
CA ALA A 202 10.35 -2.01 22.61
C ALA A 202 11.28 -2.99 21.87
N TYR A 203 12.59 -2.72 21.86
CA TYR A 203 13.55 -3.59 21.20
C TYR A 203 13.76 -4.89 21.95
N GLU A 204 13.87 -4.83 23.28
CA GLU A 204 14.00 -6.03 24.12
C GLU A 204 12.80 -6.96 23.98
N LEU A 205 11.58 -6.40 23.98
CA LEU A 205 10.33 -7.13 23.74
C LEU A 205 10.39 -7.93 22.43
N LEU A 206 10.85 -7.29 21.34
CA LEU A 206 10.91 -7.93 20.03
C LEU A 206 12.10 -8.89 19.90
N ALA A 207 13.26 -8.53 20.45
CA ALA A 207 14.49 -9.31 20.38
C ALA A 207 14.32 -10.68 21.04
N ALA A 208 13.56 -10.76 22.14
CA ALA A 208 13.22 -12.02 22.81
C ALA A 208 12.46 -13.00 21.90
N LYS A 209 11.72 -12.50 20.90
CA LYS A 209 10.84 -13.30 20.02
C LYS A 209 11.29 -13.33 18.56
N ARG A 210 12.43 -12.71 18.22
CA ARG A 210 12.86 -12.49 16.82
C ARG A 210 12.97 -13.76 15.97
N ASN A 211 13.30 -14.89 16.59
CA ASN A 211 13.39 -16.19 15.90
C ASN A 211 12.03 -16.75 15.44
N ASN A 212 10.92 -16.13 15.86
CA ASN A 212 9.58 -16.50 15.45
C ASN A 212 9.07 -15.69 14.26
N PHE A 213 9.73 -14.58 13.91
CA PHE A 213 9.28 -13.75 12.79
C PHE A 213 9.19 -14.58 11.50
N PRO A 214 8.09 -14.53 10.73
CA PRO A 214 7.90 -15.38 9.57
C PRO A 214 9.00 -15.17 8.52
N LYS A 215 9.30 -16.24 7.78
CA LYS A 215 10.25 -16.20 6.65
C LYS A 215 9.56 -15.78 5.36
N ASN A 216 10.34 -15.35 4.36
CA ASN A 216 9.87 -14.92 3.04
C ASN A 216 8.93 -13.72 3.08
N VAL A 217 9.19 -12.77 3.99
CA VAL A 217 8.41 -11.53 4.10
C VAL A 217 9.11 -10.43 3.33
N GLN A 218 8.35 -9.71 2.50
CA GLN A 218 8.82 -8.47 1.90
C GLN A 218 8.53 -7.32 2.87
N LEU A 219 9.56 -6.57 3.24
CA LEU A 219 9.47 -5.47 4.20
C LEU A 219 9.95 -4.16 3.57
N LEU A 220 9.06 -3.17 3.51
CA LEU A 220 9.43 -1.77 3.25
C LEU A 220 9.47 -1.00 4.57
N ASN A 221 10.65 -0.50 4.93
CA ASN A 221 10.86 0.40 6.05
C ASN A 221 10.96 1.86 5.57
N ILE A 222 10.02 2.70 5.99
CA ILE A 222 10.00 4.13 5.68
C ILE A 222 10.49 4.90 6.91
N VAL A 223 11.56 5.68 6.70
CA VAL A 223 12.23 6.47 7.74
C VAL A 223 12.10 7.95 7.41
N GLY A 224 11.73 8.76 8.40
CA GLY A 224 11.65 10.22 8.27
C GLY A 224 12.84 10.91 8.94
N THR A 225 13.33 11.99 8.34
CA THR A 225 14.41 12.80 8.91
C THR A 225 14.16 14.28 8.67
N LEU A 226 14.07 15.08 9.72
CA LEU A 226 13.76 16.51 9.62
C LEU A 226 14.87 17.37 8.99
N ASN A 227 16.11 16.86 8.94
CA ASN A 227 17.32 17.59 8.55
C ASN A 227 17.61 18.82 9.45
N ASP A 228 17.22 18.75 10.72
CA ASP A 228 17.48 19.75 11.76
C ASP A 228 18.64 19.35 12.71
N GLY A 229 19.39 18.31 12.36
CA GLY A 229 20.47 17.75 13.17
C GLY A 229 20.02 16.73 14.22
N SER A 230 18.72 16.49 14.40
CA SER A 230 18.21 15.48 15.35
C SER A 230 18.35 14.04 14.86
N HIS A 231 18.55 13.84 13.56
CA HIS A 231 18.49 12.52 12.89
C HIS A 231 17.23 11.73 13.27
N SER A 232 16.08 12.43 13.28
CA SER A 232 14.78 11.89 13.66
C SER A 232 13.66 12.52 12.84
N ASP A 233 12.45 11.98 12.98
CA ASP A 233 11.22 12.56 12.45
C ASP A 233 10.49 13.49 13.45
N SER A 234 11.14 13.90 14.54
CA SER A 234 10.64 14.55 15.77
C SER A 234 10.32 13.63 16.94
N LEU A 235 9.97 12.36 16.69
CA LEU A 235 9.59 11.42 17.77
C LEU A 235 10.38 10.11 17.69
N VAL A 236 10.76 9.66 16.51
CA VAL A 236 11.47 8.41 16.30
C VAL A 236 12.82 8.73 15.67
N THR A 237 13.89 8.34 16.38
CA THR A 237 15.25 8.46 15.85
C THR A 237 15.45 7.51 14.68
N ASN A 238 16.34 7.87 13.76
CA ASN A 238 16.72 7.00 12.66
C ASN A 238 17.31 5.67 13.16
N VAL A 239 17.99 5.68 14.31
CA VAL A 239 18.49 4.45 14.96
C VAL A 239 17.31 3.56 15.37
N SER A 240 16.32 4.12 16.06
CA SER A 240 15.12 3.40 16.47
C SER A 240 14.36 2.81 15.28
N ALA A 241 14.11 3.61 14.24
CA ALA A 241 13.40 3.16 13.04
C ALA A 241 14.15 2.10 12.23
N ARG A 242 15.48 2.17 12.17
CA ARG A 242 16.31 1.25 11.36
C ARG A 242 16.70 -0.01 12.10
N SER A 243 16.56 -0.06 13.42
CA SER A 243 16.97 -1.22 14.25
C SER A 243 16.27 -2.53 13.86
N ILE A 244 15.08 -2.46 13.25
CA ILE A 244 14.38 -3.63 12.68
C ILE A 244 15.23 -4.44 11.70
N LYS A 245 16.15 -3.80 10.97
CA LYS A 245 17.03 -4.47 10.01
C LYS A 245 17.90 -5.51 10.70
N TYR A 246 18.51 -5.14 11.83
CA TYR A 246 19.33 -6.08 12.61
C TYR A 246 18.45 -7.08 13.36
N LEU A 247 17.35 -6.62 13.94
CA LEU A 247 16.39 -7.46 14.66
C LEU A 247 15.94 -8.67 13.83
N LEU A 248 15.65 -8.46 12.55
CA LEU A 248 15.20 -9.48 11.60
C LEU A 248 16.33 -10.22 10.86
N ARG A 249 17.59 -9.95 11.18
CA ARG A 249 18.72 -10.63 10.54
C ARG A 249 18.63 -12.14 10.74
N GLY A 250 18.73 -12.89 9.63
CA GLY A 250 18.62 -14.34 9.59
C GLY A 250 17.20 -14.89 9.41
N ARG A 251 16.19 -14.02 9.20
CA ARG A 251 14.79 -14.44 8.99
C ARG A 251 14.35 -14.55 7.53
N ASP A 252 15.25 -14.39 6.56
CA ASP A 252 14.92 -14.41 5.13
C ASP A 252 13.83 -13.38 4.78
N VAL A 253 14.16 -12.11 5.05
CA VAL A 253 13.30 -10.94 4.82
C VAL A 253 13.90 -10.16 3.66
N ASP A 254 13.08 -9.90 2.64
CA ASP A 254 13.43 -8.98 1.56
C ASP A 254 13.23 -7.54 2.06
N TYR A 255 14.32 -6.96 2.55
CA TYR A 255 14.32 -5.67 3.24
C TYR A 255 14.64 -4.52 2.28
N THR A 256 13.67 -3.63 2.10
CA THR A 256 13.83 -2.35 1.42
C THR A 256 13.68 -1.21 2.41
N GLU A 257 14.58 -0.23 2.36
CA GLU A 257 14.47 1.01 3.15
C GLU A 257 14.26 2.21 2.23
N LYS A 258 13.46 3.19 2.68
CA LYS A 258 13.28 4.45 1.98
C LYS A 258 13.23 5.62 2.95
N ASP A 259 14.16 6.54 2.75
CA ASP A 259 14.24 7.77 3.51
C ASP A 259 13.36 8.88 2.91
N PHE A 260 12.78 9.68 3.79
CA PHE A 260 12.09 10.93 3.48
C PHE A 260 12.70 12.04 4.34
N TYR A 261 12.81 13.24 3.76
CA TYR A 261 13.54 14.35 4.37
C TYR A 261 12.74 15.64 4.49
N GLY A 262 13.12 16.49 5.45
CA GLY A 262 12.58 17.83 5.65
C GLY A 262 11.24 17.85 6.37
N ALA A 263 10.55 18.99 6.32
CA ALA A 263 9.32 19.22 7.10
C ALA A 263 8.20 18.18 6.83
N HIS A 264 8.09 17.68 5.60
CA HIS A 264 7.11 16.63 5.23
C HIS A 264 7.53 15.22 5.64
N ALA A 265 8.67 15.07 6.30
CA ALA A 265 9.13 13.84 6.94
C ALA A 265 8.97 13.87 8.46
N GLN A 266 8.29 14.89 9.01
CA GLN A 266 7.86 14.91 10.41
C GLN A 266 6.95 13.71 10.70
N HIS A 267 6.98 13.20 11.92
CA HIS A 267 6.36 11.94 12.36
C HIS A 267 4.91 11.74 11.88
N SER A 268 4.06 12.74 12.07
CA SER A 268 2.65 12.70 11.62
C SER A 268 2.51 13.09 10.15
N GLN A 269 3.40 13.94 9.63
CA GLN A 269 3.41 14.31 8.22
C GLN A 269 3.73 13.13 7.30
N LEU A 270 4.48 12.12 7.76
CA LEU A 270 4.80 10.93 6.97
C LEU A 270 3.55 10.21 6.46
N HIS A 271 2.51 10.03 7.29
CA HIS A 271 1.26 9.39 6.85
C HIS A 271 0.31 10.33 6.10
N GLU A 272 0.60 11.63 6.07
CA GLU A 272 -0.08 12.64 5.25
C GLU A 272 0.66 12.95 3.94
N ASN A 273 1.86 12.39 3.74
CA ASN A 273 2.73 12.72 2.63
C ASN A 273 2.41 11.86 1.39
N ALA A 274 1.98 12.50 0.31
CA ALA A 274 1.65 11.82 -0.96
C ALA A 274 2.83 11.04 -1.57
N LYS A 275 4.08 11.46 -1.34
CA LYS A 275 5.27 10.71 -1.81
C LYS A 275 5.50 9.43 -0.98
N VAL A 276 5.18 9.47 0.31
CA VAL A 276 5.17 8.27 1.18
C VAL A 276 4.08 7.34 0.69
N ALA A 277 2.85 7.84 0.52
CA ALA A 277 1.72 7.06 0.00
C ALA A 277 2.04 6.39 -1.35
N LEU A 278 2.64 7.12 -2.29
CA LEU A 278 3.08 6.56 -3.57
C LEU A 278 4.14 5.45 -3.41
N ALA A 279 5.06 5.57 -2.46
CA ALA A 279 6.04 4.53 -2.18
C ALA A 279 5.36 3.26 -1.63
N VAL A 280 4.42 3.42 -0.70
CA VAL A 280 3.59 2.33 -0.17
C VAL A 280 2.83 1.62 -1.29
N ASP A 281 2.11 2.37 -2.13
CA ASP A 281 1.30 1.81 -3.21
C ASP A 281 2.15 1.06 -4.24
N ARG A 282 3.32 1.62 -4.56
CA ARG A 282 4.26 0.97 -5.48
C ARG A 282 4.76 -0.35 -4.90
N PHE A 283 5.20 -0.33 -3.65
CA PHE A 283 5.70 -1.52 -2.99
C PHE A 283 4.62 -2.60 -2.86
N LEU A 284 3.38 -2.24 -2.54
CA LEU A 284 2.30 -3.21 -2.38
C LEU A 284 1.84 -3.78 -3.71
N TRP A 285 1.62 -2.94 -4.71
CA TRP A 285 0.83 -3.30 -5.88
C TRP A 285 1.46 -3.03 -7.24
N HIS A 286 2.61 -2.37 -7.34
CA HIS A 286 3.24 -2.21 -8.67
C HIS A 286 3.72 -3.55 -9.20
N ARG A 287 3.58 -3.73 -10.53
CA ARG A 287 4.10 -4.90 -11.26
C ARG A 287 5.61 -4.87 -11.40
#